data_AF-A0A1H3PJU1-F1
#
_entry.id   AF-A0A1H3PJU1-F1
#
_cell.length_a   1.000
_cell.length_b   1.000
_cell.length_c   1.000
_cell.angle_alpha   90.00
_cell.angle_beta   90.00
_cell.angle_gamma   90.00
#
_symmetry.space_group_name_H-M   'P 1'
#
loop_
_entity.id
_entity.type
_entity.pdbx_description
1 polymer ?
#
loop_
_entity_poly.entity_id
_entity_poly.type
_entity_poly.pdbx_seq_one_letter_code
_entity_poly.pdbx_strand_id
1 'polypeptide(L)'
;MGGPSSIGRILVLSEEDPAELSLPSSHTIEVAEFLPAGAVDPVLLDCSYVLQPQQVGLRAYCLLRDAMTDTGRIGLGRVTIRIRERLALLRPYGQGIGLATLLWPRRLPGPLARGAAGTDRRETRRPAWRRAGVAHRGDGRS
;
A
#
# COMPACT_ATOMS: atom_id res chain seq x y z
N MET A 1 18.51 -6.77 -5.71
CA MET A 1 17.76 -7.97 -5.28
C MET A 1 16.38 -7.48 -4.85
N GLY A 2 15.38 -7.62 -5.71
CA GLY A 2 14.03 -7.09 -5.47
C GLY A 2 13.29 -7.98 -4.48
N GLY A 3 12.90 -7.42 -3.33
CA GLY A 3 11.96 -8.07 -2.43
C GLY A 3 10.58 -8.12 -3.09
N PRO A 4 9.77 -9.17 -2.85
CA PRO A 4 8.47 -9.27 -3.49
C PRO A 4 7.61 -8.08 -3.08
N SER A 5 7.19 -7.30 -4.08
CA SER A 5 6.14 -6.30 -3.96
C SER A 5 4.96 -6.93 -3.24
N SER A 6 4.51 -6.27 -2.18
CA SER A 6 3.34 -6.66 -1.40
C SER A 6 2.13 -6.72 -2.32
N ILE A 7 1.85 -7.92 -2.84
CA ILE A 7 0.59 -8.24 -3.50
C ILE A 7 -0.48 -7.95 -2.45
N GLY A 8 -1.40 -7.03 -2.78
CA GLY A 8 -2.48 -6.61 -1.89
C GLY A 8 -3.21 -7.82 -1.35
N ARG A 9 -3.00 -8.12 -0.06
CA ARG A 9 -3.63 -9.23 0.62
C ARG A 9 -5.09 -8.87 0.83
N ILE A 10 -5.97 -9.43 0.01
CA ILE A 10 -7.42 -9.33 0.20
C ILE A 10 -7.76 -10.23 1.40
N LEU A 11 -7.91 -9.62 2.57
CA LEU A 11 -8.46 -10.28 3.76
C LEU A 11 -9.99 -10.18 3.69
N VAL A 12 -10.61 -11.24 3.17
CA VAL A 12 -12.04 -11.48 3.40
C VAL A 12 -12.14 -12.01 4.82
N LEU A 13 -12.61 -11.18 5.75
CA LEU A 13 -12.99 -11.67 7.08
C LEU A 13 -14.32 -12.42 6.92
N SER A 14 -14.22 -13.70 6.53
CA SER A 14 -15.28 -14.68 6.78
C SER A 14 -15.11 -15.21 8.20
N GLU A 15 -16.20 -15.67 8.80
CA GLU A 15 -16.37 -16.16 10.19
C GLU A 15 -15.50 -17.40 10.55
N GLU A 16 -14.32 -17.57 9.96
CA GLU A 16 -13.45 -18.75 10.10
C GLU A 16 -11.96 -18.38 10.25
N ASP A 17 -11.64 -17.31 10.98
CA ASP A 17 -10.28 -17.11 11.53
C ASP A 17 -10.31 -17.37 13.04
N PRO A 18 -10.12 -18.64 13.48
CA PRO A 18 -10.28 -19.01 14.87
C PRO A 18 -9.01 -18.73 15.68
N ALA A 19 -9.23 -18.36 16.94
CA ALA A 19 -8.27 -18.40 18.05
C ALA A 19 -7.22 -17.26 18.15
N GLU A 20 -7.66 -16.04 18.51
CA GLU A 20 -7.10 -15.34 19.70
C GLU A 20 -7.79 -14.02 20.10
N LEU A 21 -8.96 -13.66 19.54
CA LEU A 21 -9.54 -12.34 19.82
C LEU A 21 -11.05 -12.41 20.03
N SER A 22 -11.43 -13.22 21.01
CA SER A 22 -12.78 -13.26 21.57
C SER A 22 -13.06 -11.98 22.36
N LEU A 23 -13.33 -10.89 21.65
CA LEU A 23 -14.26 -9.88 22.10
C LEU A 23 -15.29 -9.73 20.97
N PRO A 24 -16.60 -9.79 21.25
CA PRO A 24 -17.60 -9.36 20.28
C PRO A 24 -17.40 -7.85 20.07
N SER A 25 -16.48 -7.47 19.18
CA SER A 25 -16.29 -6.06 18.88
C SER A 25 -17.48 -5.66 18.02
N SER A 26 -18.37 -4.87 18.61
CA SER A 26 -19.32 -4.06 17.85
C SER A 26 -18.51 -3.20 16.89
N HIS A 27 -18.42 -3.62 15.63
CA HIS A 27 -17.72 -2.88 14.59
C HIS A 27 -18.61 -1.75 14.11
N THR A 28 -18.67 -0.67 14.89
CA THR A 28 -19.41 0.53 14.50
C THR A 28 -18.62 1.29 13.45
N ILE A 29 -19.29 1.63 12.35
CA ILE A 29 -18.78 2.53 11.31
C ILE A 29 -19.60 3.82 11.40
N GLU A 30 -18.93 4.93 11.63
CA GLU A 30 -19.54 6.26 11.62
C GLU A 30 -19.08 6.99 10.36
N VAL A 31 -20.03 7.39 9.50
CA VAL A 31 -19.73 8.18 8.30
C VAL A 31 -19.83 9.65 8.65
N ALA A 32 -18.73 10.38 8.49
CA ALA A 32 -18.66 11.81 8.78
C ALA A 32 -19.03 12.66 7.57
N GLU A 33 -18.53 12.31 6.38
CA GLU A 33 -18.75 13.09 5.15
C GLU A 33 -18.66 12.22 3.89
N PHE A 34 -19.24 12.70 2.79
CA PHE A 34 -19.05 12.11 1.46
C PHE A 34 -18.20 13.01 0.57
N LEU A 35 -17.12 12.46 0.04
CA LEU A 35 -16.14 13.15 -0.81
C LEU A 35 -16.22 12.64 -2.26
N PRO A 36 -15.73 13.39 -3.26
CA PRO A 36 -15.49 12.85 -4.60
C PRO A 36 -14.52 11.66 -4.57
N ALA A 37 -14.70 10.66 -5.43
CA ALA A 37 -13.93 9.41 -5.42
C ALA A 37 -12.38 9.54 -5.57
N GLY A 38 -11.88 10.71 -5.99
CA GLY A 38 -10.45 11.04 -6.10
C GLY A 38 -9.92 12.00 -5.04
N ALA A 39 -10.71 12.32 -4.01
CA ALA A 39 -10.34 13.33 -3.00
C ALA A 39 -9.22 12.86 -2.06
N VAL A 40 -8.97 11.56 -1.96
CA VAL A 40 -7.92 11.00 -1.09
C VAL A 40 -6.87 10.31 -1.93
N ASP A 41 -5.61 10.70 -1.72
CA ASP A 41 -4.47 10.08 -2.36
C ASP A 41 -4.35 8.62 -1.91
N PRO A 42 -4.29 7.64 -2.84
CA PRO A 42 -4.09 6.23 -2.51
C PRO A 42 -2.88 5.94 -1.62
N VAL A 43 -1.86 6.82 -1.58
CA VAL A 43 -0.71 6.71 -0.67
C VAL A 43 -1.10 6.74 0.81
N LEU A 44 -2.29 7.26 1.14
CA LEU A 44 -2.82 7.35 2.49
C LEU A 44 -3.54 6.06 2.92
N LEU A 45 -3.73 5.07 2.05
CA LEU A 45 -4.43 3.82 2.39
C LEU A 45 -3.50 2.83 3.13
N ASP A 46 -4.02 2.18 4.18
CA ASP A 46 -3.32 1.17 4.98
C ASP A 46 -3.89 -0.24 4.71
N CYS A 47 -4.87 -0.70 5.51
CA CYS A 47 -5.53 -2.00 5.34
C CYS A 47 -6.85 -1.87 4.59
N SER A 48 -7.12 -2.80 3.67
CA SER A 48 -8.37 -2.90 2.91
C SER A 48 -9.22 -4.09 3.34
N TYR A 49 -10.53 -3.88 3.43
CA TYR A 49 -11.54 -4.83 3.85
C TYR A 49 -12.74 -4.76 2.89
N VAL A 50 -13.46 -5.86 2.74
CA VAL A 50 -14.76 -5.87 2.06
C VAL A 50 -15.82 -6.06 3.12
N LEU A 51 -16.80 -5.15 3.16
CA LEU A 51 -17.91 -5.23 4.08
C LEU A 51 -19.00 -6.15 3.51
N GLN A 52 -19.60 -6.95 4.38
CA GLN A 52 -20.79 -7.71 4.07
C GLN A 52 -21.93 -7.24 4.99
N PRO A 53 -23.14 -7.02 4.46
CA PRO A 53 -24.28 -6.66 5.28
C PRO A 53 -24.73 -7.87 6.10
N GLN A 54 -25.16 -7.61 7.33
CA GLN A 54 -25.99 -8.56 8.07
C GLN A 54 -27.44 -8.49 7.56
N GLN A 55 -28.24 -9.51 7.85
CA GLN A 55 -29.66 -9.54 7.46
C GLN A 55 -30.40 -8.29 7.98
N VAL A 56 -30.12 -7.92 9.23
CA VAL A 56 -30.57 -6.66 9.82
C VAL A 56 -29.68 -5.54 9.27
N GLY A 57 -30.23 -4.69 8.40
CA GLY A 57 -29.50 -3.55 7.80
C GLY A 57 -29.17 -3.69 6.31
N LEU A 58 -29.50 -4.82 5.67
CA LEU A 58 -29.27 -5.04 4.23
C LEU A 58 -29.79 -3.89 3.35
N ARG A 59 -31.01 -3.39 3.62
CA ARG A 59 -31.59 -2.28 2.84
C ARG A 59 -30.79 -0.98 2.97
N ALA A 60 -30.40 -0.61 4.19
CA ALA A 60 -29.61 0.59 4.44
C ALA A 60 -28.21 0.47 3.81
N TYR A 61 -27.61 -0.72 3.89
CA TYR A 61 -26.34 -1.02 3.25
C TYR A 61 -26.40 -0.87 1.73
N CYS A 62 -27.41 -1.47 1.07
CA CYS A 62 -27.59 -1.34 -0.37
C CYS A 62 -27.84 0.12 -0.76
N LEU A 63 -28.70 0.83 -0.03
CA LEU A 63 -28.96 2.25 -0.28
C LEU A 63 -27.69 3.09 -0.22
N LEU A 64 -26.83 2.88 0.80
CA LEU A 64 -25.56 3.57 0.92
C LEU A 64 -24.61 3.25 -0.24
N ARG A 65 -24.47 1.97 -0.59
CA ARG A 65 -23.65 1.53 -1.72
C ARG A 65 -24.12 2.16 -3.03
N ASP A 66 -25.41 2.12 -3.29
CA ASP A 66 -26.01 2.59 -4.54
C ASP A 66 -25.92 4.12 -4.60
N ALA A 67 -26.21 4.83 -3.50
CA ALA A 67 -26.04 6.28 -3.43
C ALA A 67 -24.59 6.72 -3.70
N MET A 68 -23.59 6.03 -3.14
CA MET A 68 -22.18 6.31 -3.45
C MET A 68 -21.83 6.03 -4.91
N THR A 69 -22.40 4.97 -5.49
CA THR A 69 -22.19 4.59 -6.90
C THR A 69 -22.77 5.64 -7.84
N ASP A 70 -24.04 5.99 -7.63
CA ASP A 70 -24.80 6.90 -8.49
C ASP A 70 -24.26 8.34 -8.42
N THR A 71 -23.73 8.74 -7.27
CA THR A 71 -23.17 10.10 -7.07
C THR A 71 -21.67 10.19 -7.34
N GLY A 72 -20.98 9.06 -7.59
CA GLY A 72 -19.52 9.05 -7.75
C GLY A 72 -18.77 9.51 -6.49
N ARG A 73 -19.33 9.23 -5.31
CA ARG A 73 -18.78 9.65 -4.01
C ARG A 73 -18.27 8.48 -3.18
N ILE A 74 -17.40 8.81 -2.24
CA ILE A 74 -16.85 7.90 -1.22
C ILE A 74 -17.15 8.46 0.17
N GLY A 75 -17.39 7.60 1.15
CA GLY A 75 -17.59 8.01 2.53
C GLY A 75 -16.25 8.14 3.26
N LEU A 76 -16.04 9.23 4.00
CA LEU A 76 -14.98 9.36 5.00
C LEU A 76 -15.61 9.21 6.38
N GLY A 77 -14.95 8.47 7.27
CA GLY A 77 -15.51 8.18 8.57
C GLY A 77 -14.52 7.57 9.54
N ARG A 78 -15.07 7.00 10.62
CA ARG A 78 -14.33 6.28 11.64
C ARG A 78 -14.83 4.85 11.74
N VAL A 79 -13.92 3.93 12.01
CA VAL A 79 -14.23 2.54 12.28
C VAL A 79 -13.49 2.08 13.53
N THR A 80 -14.20 1.37 14.40
CA THR A 80 -13.57 0.68 15.53
C THR A 80 -13.28 -0.75 15.13
N ILE A 81 -11.99 -1.07 14.99
CA ILE A 81 -11.53 -2.44 14.74
C ILE A 81 -10.89 -2.95 16.02
N ARG A 82 -11.48 -3.99 16.61
CA ARG A 82 -11.15 -4.54 17.94
C ARG A 82 -11.36 -3.49 19.04
N ILE A 83 -10.32 -2.71 19.34
CA ILE A 83 -10.29 -1.71 20.43
C ILE A 83 -9.78 -0.33 19.96
N ARG A 84 -9.41 -0.19 18.69
CA ARG A 84 -8.82 1.05 18.17
C ARG A 84 -9.70 1.65 17.10
N GLU A 85 -10.11 2.89 17.34
CA GLU A 85 -10.71 3.73 16.31
C GLU A 85 -9.66 4.11 15.27
N ARG A 86 -10.07 4.10 14.00
CA ARG A 86 -9.26 4.51 12.86
C ARG A 86 -10.09 5.34 11.90
N LEU A 87 -9.44 6.32 11.25
CA LEU A 87 -10.02 6.92 10.05
C LEU A 87 -10.14 5.88 8.95
N ALA A 88 -11.26 5.91 8.25
CA ALA A 88 -11.57 4.98 7.19
C ALA A 88 -12.28 5.65 6.02
N LEU A 89 -12.03 5.11 4.83
CA LEU A 89 -12.78 5.39 3.63
C LEU A 89 -13.69 4.22 3.29
N LEU A 90 -14.91 4.54 2.88
CA LEU A 90 -15.90 3.64 2.32
C LEU A 90 -16.05 3.95 0.85
N ARG A 91 -16.00 2.93 0.00
CA ARG A 91 -16.21 3.10 -1.45
C ARG A 91 -17.07 1.98 -2.02
N PRO A 92 -17.86 2.23 -3.08
CA PRO A 92 -18.49 1.16 -3.84
C PRO A 92 -17.44 0.15 -4.33
N TYR A 93 -17.73 -1.14 -4.16
CA TYR A 93 -16.86 -2.21 -4.64
C TYR A 93 -17.68 -3.41 -5.10
N GLY A 94 -17.90 -3.53 -6.42
CA GLY A 94 -18.75 -4.56 -6.99
C GLY A 94 -20.16 -4.49 -6.39
N GLN A 95 -20.62 -5.59 -5.79
CA GLN A 95 -21.91 -5.66 -5.09
C GLN A 95 -21.83 -5.28 -3.61
N GLY A 96 -20.68 -4.82 -3.12
CA GLY A 96 -20.47 -4.45 -1.72
C GLY A 96 -19.83 -3.08 -1.54
N ILE A 97 -19.38 -2.83 -0.31
CA ILE A 97 -18.66 -1.63 0.09
C ILE A 97 -17.26 -2.06 0.50
N GLY A 98 -16.27 -1.49 -0.17
CA GLY A 98 -14.88 -1.58 0.26
C GLY A 98 -14.61 -0.58 1.38
N LEU A 99 -13.91 -1.02 2.42
CA LEU A 99 -13.40 -0.18 3.49
C LEU A 99 -11.88 -0.16 3.45
N ALA A 100 -11.28 1.02 3.49
CA ALA A 100 -9.83 1.17 3.65
C ALA A 100 -9.52 2.05 4.86
N THR A 101 -8.70 1.58 5.80
CA THR A 101 -8.22 2.44 6.90
C THR A 101 -7.13 3.37 6.39
N LEU A 102 -7.01 4.56 6.98
CA LEU A 102 -6.00 5.55 6.58
C LEU A 102 -4.74 5.47 7.47
N LEU A 103 -3.58 5.69 6.85
CA LEU A 103 -2.33 5.97 7.54
C LEU A 103 -2.42 7.31 8.26
N TRP A 104 -1.99 7.35 9.52
CA TRP A 104 -1.77 8.62 10.19
C TRP A 104 -0.60 9.35 9.51
N PRO A 105 -0.64 10.68 9.31
CA PRO A 105 0.38 11.42 8.53
C PRO A 105 1.83 11.15 8.94
N ARG A 106 2.09 10.91 10.24
CA ARG A 106 3.44 10.56 10.76
C ARG A 106 3.99 9.24 10.18
N ARG A 107 3.13 8.35 9.67
CA ARG A 107 3.48 7.01 9.19
C ARG A 107 3.74 6.97 7.69
N LEU A 108 3.56 8.08 6.96
CA LEU A 108 3.89 8.14 5.55
C LEU A 108 5.40 7.86 5.37
N PRO A 109 5.78 6.88 4.52
CA PRO A 109 7.16 6.75 4.10
C PRO A 109 7.60 8.10 3.54
N GLY A 110 8.74 8.63 3.99
CA GLY A 110 9.27 9.88 3.46
C GLY A 110 9.37 9.80 1.93
N PRO A 111 9.25 10.93 1.21
CA PRO A 111 9.33 10.93 -0.25
C PRO A 111 10.58 10.16 -0.65
N LEU A 112 10.39 9.08 -1.43
CA LEU A 112 11.49 8.28 -1.95
C LEU A 112 12.40 9.22 -2.71
N ALA A 113 13.49 9.65 -2.08
CA ALA A 113 14.45 10.55 -2.68
C ALA A 113 15.08 9.81 -3.87
N ARG A 114 14.56 10.06 -5.07
CA ARG A 114 15.26 9.72 -6.30
C ARG A 114 16.51 10.59 -6.35
N GLY A 115 17.67 9.97 -6.12
CA GLY A 115 18.97 10.54 -6.45
C GLY A 115 19.76 11.13 -5.28
N ALA A 116 20.22 10.28 -4.37
CA ALA A 116 21.56 10.43 -3.78
C ALA A 116 22.49 9.37 -4.37
N ALA A 117 22.51 9.24 -5.70
CA ALA A 117 23.59 8.56 -6.41
C ALA A 117 24.75 9.55 -6.56
N GLY A 118 25.32 9.96 -5.42
CA GLY A 118 26.65 10.54 -5.35
C GLY A 118 27.67 9.42 -5.21
N THR A 119 27.85 8.63 -6.26
CA THR A 119 29.07 7.83 -6.42
C THR A 119 29.87 8.44 -7.55
N ASP A 120 30.49 9.58 -7.28
CA ASP A 120 31.74 9.88 -7.96
C ASP A 120 32.80 8.95 -7.36
N ARG A 121 32.98 7.78 -7.98
CA ARG A 121 34.16 6.95 -7.80
C ARG A 121 35.11 7.24 -8.97
N ARG A 122 35.65 8.46 -9.04
CA ARG A 122 36.96 8.68 -9.65
C ARG A 122 38.04 8.20 -8.70
N GLU A 123 38.19 6.88 -8.63
CA GLU A 123 39.47 6.30 -8.24
C GLU A 123 39.90 5.30 -9.31
N THR A 124 40.74 5.84 -10.18
CA THR A 124 41.68 5.22 -11.09
C THR A 124 42.12 3.82 -10.66
N ARG A 125 41.42 2.79 -11.13
CA ARG A 125 42.02 1.46 -11.29
C ARG A 125 42.37 1.25 -12.75
N ARG A 126 43.61 1.63 -13.08
CA ARG A 126 44.28 1.21 -14.30
C ARG A 126 44.24 -0.33 -14.38
N PRO A 127 43.84 -0.93 -15.52
CA PRO A 127 43.86 -2.38 -15.64
C PRO A 127 45.32 -2.88 -15.71
N ALA A 128 45.58 -3.96 -14.97
CA ALA A 128 46.91 -4.50 -14.68
C ALA A 128 47.65 -5.18 -15.86
N TRP A 129 47.13 -5.10 -17.08
CA TRP A 129 47.69 -5.80 -18.24
C TRP A 129 48.75 -5.00 -19.02
N ARG A 130 49.10 -3.78 -18.61
CA ARG A 130 50.34 -3.08 -19.07
C ARG A 130 51.59 -3.53 -18.28
N ARG A 131 51.80 -4.83 -18.17
CA ARG A 131 53.10 -5.45 -17.87
C ARG A 131 53.26 -6.75 -18.67
N ALA A 132 53.09 -6.63 -19.98
CA ALA A 132 53.58 -7.65 -20.91
C ALA A 132 54.01 -6.94 -22.20
N GLY A 133 55.32 -6.96 -22.45
CA GLY A 133 55.91 -6.75 -23.77
C GLY A 133 56.20 -5.30 -24.16
N VAL A 134 57.38 -4.80 -23.80
CA VAL A 134 58.35 -4.27 -24.78
C VAL A 134 59.77 -4.49 -24.22
N ALA A 135 60.48 -5.47 -24.77
CA ALA A 135 61.94 -5.43 -24.85
C ALA A 135 62.30 -5.82 -26.29
N HIS A 136 62.48 -4.80 -27.11
CA HIS A 136 63.12 -4.89 -28.41
C HIS A 136 64.64 -4.94 -28.22
N ARG A 137 65.27 -6.00 -28.73
CA ARG A 137 66.62 -6.07 -29.37
C ARG A 137 66.94 -7.56 -29.57
N GLY A 138 67.22 -8.11 -30.75
CA GLY A 138 67.77 -7.53 -31.97
C GLY A 138 69.29 -7.63 -31.97
N ASP A 139 69.82 -8.79 -32.34
CA ASP A 139 71.12 -9.10 -33.02
C ASP A 139 71.31 -10.63 -32.94
N GLY A 140 71.71 -11.41 -33.96
CA GLY A 140 72.44 -11.11 -35.18
C GLY A 140 73.74 -11.93 -35.20
N ARG A 141 73.86 -12.90 -36.13
CA ARG A 141 75.05 -13.73 -36.47
C ARG A 141 75.36 -14.87 -35.48
N SER A 142 75.80 -16.06 -35.87
CA SER A 142 76.25 -16.64 -37.14
C SER A 142 76.13 -18.17 -37.02
#